data_AF-A0A369KTN2-F1
#
_entry.id   AF-A0A369KTN2-F1
#
_cell.length_a   1.000
_cell.length_b   1.000
_cell.length_c   1.000
_cell.angle_alpha   90.00
_cell.angle_beta   90.00
_cell.angle_gamma   90.00
#
_symmetry.space_group_name_H-M   'P 1'
#
loop_
_entity.id
_entity.type
_entity.pdbx_description
1 polymer ?
#
loop_
_entity_poly.entity_id
_entity_poly.type
_entity_poly.pdbx_seq_one_letter_code
_entity_poly.pdbx_strand_id
1 'polypeptide(L)'
;MRIFFYLSFFIGIFNFAFSKEICVKNKEGIFCGDIISKDSNKLKRECITFEDKKICGFGCVKNTFGADCKQDPDAKCIQNIHGVICGHNCEENFLISACASKSYFNCVRFADKAKCGLNCRMKFGDVFCDEEDVNAKYLK
;
A
#
# COMPACT_ATOMS: atom_id res chain seq x y z
N MET A 1 29.89 24.19 50.75
CA MET A 1 29.62 22.90 50.06
C MET A 1 28.35 23.04 49.24
N ARG A 2 28.47 23.28 47.93
CA ARG A 2 27.50 22.97 46.86
C ARG A 2 28.03 23.54 45.52
N ILE A 3 29.24 23.10 45.19
CA ILE A 3 29.81 23.15 43.84
C ILE A 3 29.18 21.97 43.12
N PHE A 4 27.96 22.06 42.57
CA PHE A 4 27.38 20.94 41.79
C PHE A 4 26.17 21.32 40.91
N PHE A 5 26.07 22.55 40.42
CA PHE A 5 24.92 22.96 39.58
C PHE A 5 25.29 23.78 38.33
N TYR A 6 26.48 23.55 37.77
CA TYR A 6 26.94 24.28 36.57
C TYR A 6 27.46 23.37 35.45
N LEU A 7 26.98 22.12 35.37
CA LEU A 7 27.49 21.13 34.41
C LEU A 7 26.38 20.31 33.74
N SER A 8 25.22 20.93 33.50
CA SER A 8 24.10 20.28 32.78
C SER A 8 23.69 21.02 31.51
N PHE A 9 24.34 22.14 31.15
CA PHE A 9 23.90 23.02 30.08
C PHE A 9 24.70 22.92 28.76
N PHE A 10 25.62 21.95 28.64
CA PHE A 10 26.53 21.84 27.48
C PHE A 10 26.59 20.44 26.86
N ILE A 11 25.45 19.78 26.72
CA ILE A 11 25.30 18.68 25.77
C ILE A 11 24.11 19.00 24.87
N GLY A 12 24.19 20.17 24.23
CA GLY A 12 23.45 20.43 23.00
C GLY A 12 24.05 19.50 21.95
N ILE A 13 23.42 18.35 21.75
CA ILE A 13 23.72 17.43 20.67
C ILE A 13 23.43 18.19 19.38
N PHE A 14 24.49 18.80 18.84
CA PHE A 14 24.55 19.23 17.46
C PHE A 14 24.26 18.00 16.60
N ASN A 15 23.00 17.85 16.21
CA ASN A 15 22.61 17.00 15.09
C ASN A 15 23.11 17.70 13.81
N PHE A 16 24.43 17.66 13.59
CA PHE A 16 24.97 17.91 12.26
C PHE A 16 24.51 16.74 11.39
N ALA A 17 23.39 16.91 10.70
CA ALA A 17 23.01 16.10 9.56
C ALA A 17 24.05 16.36 8.45
N PHE A 18 25.17 15.64 8.50
CA PHE A 18 26.11 15.60 7.39
C PHE A 18 25.46 14.83 6.24
N SER A 19 24.74 15.52 5.36
CA SER A 19 24.44 14.99 4.03
C SER A 19 25.78 14.78 3.32
N LYS A 20 26.15 13.53 3.05
CA LYS A 20 27.36 13.21 2.28
C LYS A 20 27.05 13.50 0.82
N GLU A 21 27.51 14.64 0.31
CA GLU A 21 27.48 14.90 -1.13
C GLU A 21 28.52 14.01 -1.84
N ILE A 22 28.12 13.37 -2.95
CA ILE A 22 29.05 12.69 -3.86
C ILE A 22 29.18 13.51 -5.13
N CYS A 23 30.44 13.71 -5.56
CA CYS A 23 30.77 14.41 -6.78
C CYS A 23 31.31 13.46 -7.84
N VAL A 24 30.80 13.57 -9.07
CA VAL A 24 31.29 12.85 -10.24
C VAL A 24 31.87 13.85 -11.25
N LYS A 25 33.10 13.61 -11.72
CA LYS A 25 33.78 14.44 -12.72
C LYS A 25 33.77 13.76 -14.09
N ASN A 26 33.31 14.47 -15.12
CA ASN A 26 33.43 14.05 -16.52
C ASN A 26 34.08 15.16 -17.37
N LYS A 27 34.06 15.02 -18.71
CA LYS A 27 34.64 16.00 -19.65
C LYS A 27 33.85 17.32 -19.71
N GLU A 28 32.62 17.32 -19.22
CA GLU A 28 31.69 18.46 -19.25
C GLU A 28 31.69 19.22 -17.92
N GLY A 29 32.11 18.61 -16.81
CA GLY A 29 32.19 19.28 -15.51
C GLY A 29 32.26 18.35 -14.30
N ILE A 30 32.07 18.94 -13.12
CA ILE A 30 31.92 18.24 -11.84
C ILE A 30 30.47 18.39 -11.39
N PHE A 31 29.80 17.27 -11.15
CA PHE A 31 28.41 17.21 -10.70
C PHE A 31 28.38 16.65 -9.29
N CYS A 32 28.01 17.48 -8.31
CA CYS A 32 27.85 17.10 -6.91
C CYS A 32 26.36 17.06 -6.56
N GLY A 33 25.96 16.06 -5.78
CA GLY A 33 24.60 15.98 -5.26
C GLY A 33 24.51 15.05 -4.06
N ASP A 34 23.40 15.14 -3.34
CA ASP A 34 23.09 14.28 -2.21
C ASP A 34 23.01 12.82 -2.65
N ILE A 35 23.47 11.91 -1.78
CA ILE A 35 23.17 10.49 -1.91
C ILE A 35 21.68 10.33 -1.67
N ILE A 36 20.90 10.33 -2.75
CA ILE A 36 19.55 9.77 -2.70
C ILE A 36 19.77 8.29 -2.39
N SER A 37 19.49 7.86 -1.16
CA SER A 37 19.41 6.45 -0.84
C SER A 37 18.47 5.84 -1.87
N LYS A 38 19.01 5.04 -2.79
CA LYS A 38 18.23 4.30 -3.75
C LYS A 38 17.51 3.24 -2.94
N ASP A 39 16.44 3.63 -2.27
CA ASP A 39 15.53 2.71 -1.61
C ASP A 39 14.95 1.87 -2.74
N SER A 40 15.55 0.70 -2.93
CA SER A 40 15.42 -0.14 -4.12
C SER A 40 14.12 -0.92 -4.10
N ASN A 41 13.06 -0.33 -3.54
CA ASN A 41 11.72 -0.90 -3.50
C ASN A 41 10.69 0.07 -4.07
N LYS A 42 11.09 0.89 -5.07
CA LYS A 42 10.12 1.52 -5.96
C LYS A 42 9.43 0.41 -6.75
N LEU A 43 8.30 -0.06 -6.23
CA LEU A 43 7.41 -1.05 -6.85
C LEU A 43 7.27 -0.70 -8.33
N LYS A 44 7.83 -1.55 -9.20
CA LYS A 44 7.79 -1.34 -10.65
C LYS A 44 6.45 -1.86 -11.15
N ARG A 45 5.81 -1.14 -12.08
CA ARG A 45 4.65 -1.70 -12.78
C ARG A 45 5.10 -2.87 -13.65
N GLU A 46 4.34 -3.94 -13.58
CA GLU A 46 4.50 -5.15 -14.37
C GLU A 46 3.16 -5.58 -14.95
N CYS A 47 3.21 -6.49 -15.92
CA CYS A 47 2.01 -7.09 -16.50
C CYS A 47 2.20 -8.60 -16.54
N ILE A 48 1.18 -9.33 -16.13
CA ILE A 48 1.11 -10.79 -16.22
C ILE A 48 -0.03 -11.19 -17.15
N THR A 49 0.06 -12.40 -17.71
CA THR A 49 -1.00 -13.00 -18.52
C THR A 49 -1.67 -14.11 -17.73
N PHE A 50 -2.99 -14.12 -17.69
CA PHE A 50 -3.84 -15.15 -17.09
C PHE A 50 -5.05 -15.38 -17.99
N GLU A 51 -5.32 -16.63 -18.39
CA GLU A 51 -6.41 -16.99 -19.30
C GLU A 51 -6.51 -16.06 -20.53
N ASP A 52 -5.38 -15.86 -21.22
CA ASP A 52 -5.24 -14.98 -22.38
C ASP A 52 -5.53 -13.49 -22.12
N LYS A 53 -5.76 -13.09 -20.88
CA LYS A 53 -5.93 -11.68 -20.47
C LYS A 53 -4.65 -11.14 -19.87
N LYS A 54 -4.27 -9.93 -20.30
CA LYS A 54 -3.14 -9.19 -19.75
C LYS A 54 -3.62 -8.31 -18.59
N ILE A 55 -3.04 -8.49 -17.41
CA ILE A 55 -3.36 -7.75 -16.19
C ILE A 55 -2.11 -6.99 -15.77
N CYS A 56 -2.23 -5.70 -15.50
CA CYS A 56 -1.09 -4.82 -15.21
C CYS A 56 -1.29 -4.08 -13.90
N GLY A 57 -0.19 -3.85 -13.18
CA GLY A 57 -0.17 -3.10 -11.93
C GLY A 57 1.14 -3.30 -11.19
N PHE A 58 1.12 -3.19 -9.87
CA PHE A 58 2.25 -3.40 -8.99
C PHE A 58 2.09 -4.72 -8.24
N GLY A 59 3.20 -5.45 -8.05
CA GLY A 59 3.23 -6.67 -7.23
C GLY A 59 2.11 -7.65 -7.60
N CYS A 60 2.04 -8.02 -8.87
CA CYS A 60 1.00 -8.88 -9.42
C CYS A 60 1.05 -10.27 -8.76
N VAL A 61 -0.12 -10.80 -8.40
CA VAL A 61 -0.27 -12.11 -7.76
C VAL A 61 -1.11 -12.99 -8.67
N LYS A 62 -0.76 -14.27 -8.76
CA LYS A 62 -1.51 -15.28 -9.53
C LYS A 62 -1.56 -16.62 -8.82
N ASN A 63 -2.67 -17.33 -8.99
CA ASN A 63 -2.84 -18.72 -8.59
C ASN A 63 -3.54 -19.49 -9.72
N THR A 64 -3.94 -20.73 -9.44
CA THR A 64 -4.64 -21.58 -10.42
C THR A 64 -6.04 -21.05 -10.79
N PHE A 65 -6.65 -20.23 -9.93
CA PHE A 65 -8.04 -19.80 -10.03
C PHE A 65 -8.20 -18.32 -10.42
N GLY A 66 -7.12 -17.55 -10.45
CA GLY A 66 -7.18 -16.13 -10.76
C GLY A 66 -5.82 -15.45 -10.71
N ALA A 67 -5.82 -14.21 -11.18
CA ALA A 67 -4.68 -13.31 -11.10
C ALA A 67 -5.18 -11.88 -10.96
N ASP A 68 -4.45 -11.06 -10.21
CA ASP A 68 -4.73 -9.63 -10.11
C ASP A 68 -3.46 -8.86 -9.75
N CYS A 69 -3.47 -7.56 -10.03
CA CYS A 69 -2.37 -6.66 -9.71
C CYS A 69 -2.88 -5.47 -8.91
N LYS A 70 -2.04 -5.00 -7.98
CA LYS A 70 -2.33 -3.79 -7.22
C LYS A 70 -2.32 -2.59 -8.16
N GLN A 71 -3.36 -1.77 -8.10
CA GLN A 71 -3.39 -0.52 -8.88
C GLN A 71 -2.52 0.57 -8.22
N ASP A 72 -2.39 0.50 -6.89
CA ASP A 72 -1.55 1.37 -6.09
C ASP A 72 -0.54 0.56 -5.26
N PRO A 73 0.65 1.09 -4.96
CA PRO A 73 1.67 0.37 -4.19
C PRO A 73 1.24 -0.09 -2.79
N ASP A 74 0.33 0.65 -2.16
CA ASP A 74 -0.20 0.44 -0.81
C ASP A 74 -1.39 -0.52 -0.75
N ALA A 75 -1.99 -0.85 -1.90
CA ALA A 75 -3.07 -1.84 -1.96
C ALA A 75 -2.58 -3.24 -1.54
N LYS A 76 -3.53 -4.06 -1.11
CA LYS A 76 -3.32 -5.45 -0.68
C LYS A 76 -3.98 -6.40 -1.65
N CYS A 77 -3.48 -7.63 -1.70
CA CYS A 77 -4.09 -8.70 -2.48
C CYS A 77 -4.54 -9.81 -1.53
N ILE A 78 -5.76 -10.29 -1.75
CA ILE A 78 -6.28 -11.52 -1.17
C ILE A 78 -6.14 -12.62 -2.21
N GLN A 79 -5.69 -13.79 -1.77
CA GLN A 79 -5.53 -14.97 -2.59
C GLN A 79 -6.09 -16.18 -1.83
N ASN A 80 -7.09 -16.83 -2.41
CA ASN A 80 -7.69 -18.04 -1.84
C ASN A 80 -8.12 -19.01 -2.96
N ILE A 81 -8.87 -20.06 -2.61
CA ILE A 81 -9.34 -21.08 -3.56
C ILE A 81 -10.33 -20.54 -4.61
N HIS A 82 -10.92 -19.37 -4.37
CA HIS A 82 -11.87 -18.72 -5.28
C HIS A 82 -11.19 -17.78 -6.28
N GLY A 83 -9.93 -17.40 -6.04
CA GLY A 83 -9.17 -16.56 -6.96
C GLY A 83 -8.19 -15.61 -6.28
N VAL A 84 -7.90 -14.52 -6.98
CA VAL A 84 -7.02 -13.43 -6.51
C VAL A 84 -7.71 -12.10 -6.78
N ILE A 85 -7.80 -11.24 -5.76
CA ILE A 85 -8.25 -9.85 -5.92
C ILE A 85 -7.29 -8.91 -5.19
N CYS A 86 -7.03 -7.75 -5.78
CA CYS A 86 -6.20 -6.69 -5.19
C CYS A 86 -6.97 -5.37 -5.11
N GLY A 87 -6.84 -4.70 -3.97
CA GLY A 87 -7.43 -3.38 -3.72
C GLY A 87 -7.16 -2.89 -2.29
N HIS A 88 -8.02 -2.01 -1.83
CA HIS A 88 -7.88 -1.30 -0.57
C HIS A 88 -8.91 -1.77 0.46
N ASN A 89 -8.59 -1.59 1.75
CA ASN A 89 -9.48 -1.87 2.88
C ASN A 89 -10.27 -3.18 2.75
N CYS A 90 -9.54 -4.24 2.38
CA CYS A 90 -10.14 -5.51 2.06
C CYS A 90 -10.68 -6.23 3.30
N GLU A 91 -11.81 -6.92 3.11
CA GLU A 91 -12.46 -7.79 4.08
C GLU A 91 -12.43 -9.23 3.56
N GLU A 92 -11.97 -10.17 4.38
CA GLU A 92 -11.85 -11.59 4.02
C GLU A 92 -12.57 -12.48 5.04
N ASN A 93 -13.32 -13.46 4.54
CA ASN A 93 -13.69 -14.65 5.28
C ASN A 93 -13.74 -15.87 4.34
N PHE A 94 -14.15 -17.02 4.87
CA PHE A 94 -14.23 -18.26 4.10
C PHE A 94 -15.29 -18.25 2.97
N LEU A 95 -16.33 -17.41 3.06
CA LEU A 95 -17.46 -17.38 2.11
C LEU A 95 -17.34 -16.28 1.06
N ILE A 96 -16.81 -15.12 1.45
CA ILE A 96 -16.70 -13.94 0.61
C ILE A 96 -15.48 -13.11 1.00
N SER A 97 -14.74 -12.69 -0.01
CA SER A 97 -13.69 -11.68 0.13
C SER A 97 -14.05 -10.47 -0.71
N ALA A 98 -13.77 -9.27 -0.21
CA ALA A 98 -14.05 -8.03 -0.90
C ALA A 98 -12.89 -7.04 -0.73
N CYS A 99 -12.55 -6.31 -1.78
CA CYS A 99 -11.59 -5.21 -1.73
C CYS A 99 -12.18 -3.98 -2.42
N ALA A 100 -11.98 -2.81 -1.81
CA ALA A 100 -12.36 -1.55 -2.40
C ALA A 100 -11.37 -1.14 -3.51
N SER A 101 -11.84 -0.37 -4.47
CA SER A 101 -11.04 0.17 -5.56
C SER A 101 -10.18 1.36 -5.14
N LYS A 102 -10.52 2.04 -4.03
CA LYS A 102 -9.85 3.25 -3.54
C LYS A 102 -9.57 3.18 -2.04
N SER A 103 -8.49 3.81 -1.61
CA SER A 103 -8.01 3.81 -0.22
C SER A 103 -8.93 4.46 0.80
N TYR A 104 -9.83 5.35 0.37
CA TYR A 104 -10.78 6.03 1.25
C TYR A 104 -12.16 5.33 1.36
N PHE A 105 -12.40 4.29 0.54
CA PHE A 105 -13.60 3.46 0.67
C PHE A 105 -13.34 2.33 1.65
N ASN A 106 -14.31 1.96 2.48
CA ASN A 106 -14.23 0.82 3.38
C ASN A 106 -15.14 -0.31 2.90
N CYS A 107 -14.70 -1.56 3.05
CA CYS A 107 -15.54 -2.72 2.87
C CYS A 107 -16.15 -3.14 4.21
N VAL A 108 -17.42 -3.54 4.20
CA VAL A 108 -18.11 -4.16 5.34
C VAL A 108 -18.82 -5.41 4.85
N ARG A 109 -18.82 -6.43 5.69
CA ARG A 109 -19.44 -7.73 5.39
C ARG A 109 -20.42 -8.17 6.47
N PHE A 110 -21.41 -8.94 6.05
CA PHE A 110 -22.36 -9.63 6.92
C PHE A 110 -22.82 -10.93 6.25
N ALA A 111 -22.58 -12.07 6.92
CA ALA A 111 -22.82 -13.41 6.36
C ALA A 111 -22.14 -13.62 4.99
N ASP A 112 -22.92 -13.84 3.93
CA ASP A 112 -22.52 -14.04 2.53
C ASP A 112 -22.56 -12.75 1.69
N LYS A 113 -22.82 -11.60 2.33
CA LYS A 113 -22.85 -10.28 1.71
C LYS A 113 -21.62 -9.47 2.10
N ALA A 114 -21.09 -8.74 1.13
CA ALA A 114 -20.09 -7.70 1.35
C ALA A 114 -20.42 -6.51 0.45
N LYS A 115 -20.19 -5.30 0.95
CA LYS A 115 -20.23 -4.06 0.17
C LYS A 115 -19.05 -3.18 0.51
N CYS A 116 -18.54 -2.47 -0.48
CA CYS A 116 -17.50 -1.47 -0.31
C CYS A 116 -18.00 -0.11 -0.80
N GLY A 117 -17.49 0.97 -0.23
CA GLY A 117 -18.00 2.30 -0.51
C GLY A 117 -17.63 3.31 0.57
N LEU A 118 -18.30 4.47 0.59
CA LEU A 118 -18.16 5.45 1.66
C LEU A 118 -19.02 5.08 2.87
N ASN A 119 -18.41 5.15 4.05
CA ASN A 119 -19.08 5.00 5.34
C ASN A 119 -19.96 3.74 5.43
N CYS A 120 -19.47 2.64 4.85
CA CYS A 120 -20.18 1.38 4.91
C CYS A 120 -20.34 0.92 6.36
N ARG A 121 -21.53 0.42 6.70
CA ARG A 121 -21.93 0.02 8.05
C ARG A 121 -23.01 -1.06 8.02
N MET A 122 -23.11 -1.81 9.10
CA MET A 122 -24.16 -2.80 9.29
C MET A 122 -25.41 -2.14 9.89
N LYS A 123 -26.58 -2.41 9.32
CA LYS A 123 -27.88 -1.95 9.85
C LYS A 123 -28.95 -3.01 9.59
N PHE A 124 -29.72 -3.40 10.60
CA PHE A 124 -30.81 -4.39 10.48
C PHE A 124 -30.44 -5.72 9.78
N GLY A 125 -29.22 -6.23 9.98
CA GLY A 125 -28.78 -7.48 9.35
C GLY A 125 -28.44 -7.36 7.86
N ASP A 126 -28.24 -6.14 7.35
CA ASP A 126 -27.70 -5.90 6.01
C ASP A 126 -26.55 -4.87 6.06
N VAL A 127 -25.82 -4.77 4.95
CA VAL A 127 -24.73 -3.81 4.77
C VAL A 127 -25.21 -2.62 3.93
N PHE A 128 -24.99 -1.42 4.46
CA PHE A 128 -25.36 -0.15 3.82
C PHE A 128 -24.14 0.76 3.72
N CYS A 129 -23.99 1.42 2.58
CA CYS A 129 -22.99 2.46 2.33
C CYS A 129 -23.71 3.75 1.94
N ASP A 130 -23.12 4.90 2.24
CA ASP A 130 -23.67 6.19 1.79
C ASP A 130 -23.49 6.34 0.27
N GLU A 131 -22.36 5.85 -0.25
CA GLU A 131 -22.06 5.71 -1.68
C GLU A 131 -21.42 4.34 -1.90
N GLU A 132 -21.84 3.60 -2.92
CA GLU A 132 -21.26 2.29 -3.25
C GLU A 132 -20.07 2.42 -4.20
N ASP A 133 -19.04 1.62 -3.96
CA ASP A 133 -17.90 1.49 -4.85
C ASP A 133 -18.23 0.53 -6.01
N VAL A 134 -18.59 1.12 -7.15
CA VAL A 134 -18.94 0.38 -8.38
C VAL A 134 -17.79 -0.46 -8.94
N ASN A 135 -16.55 -0.20 -8.53
CA ASN A 135 -15.36 -0.92 -8.98
C ASN A 135 -14.78 -1.85 -7.90
N ALA A 136 -15.52 -2.07 -6.81
CA ALA A 136 -15.14 -3.03 -5.79
C ALA A 136 -15.05 -4.45 -6.39
N LYS A 137 -14.07 -5.21 -5.89
CA LYS A 137 -13.81 -6.57 -6.35
C LYS A 137 -14.24 -7.56 -5.28
N TYR A 138 -14.82 -8.68 -5.71
CA TYR A 138 -15.37 -9.71 -4.82
C TYR A 138 -14.91 -11.11 -5.26
N LEU A 139 -14.61 -11.98 -4.30
CA LEU A 139 -14.46 -13.43 -4.48
C LEU A 139 -15.54 -14.13 -3.67
N LYS A 140 -16.22 -15.12 -4.25
CA LYS A 140 -17.27 -15.94 -3.63
C LYS A 140 -17.07 -17.41 -3.98
#